data_AF-F3FXT8-F1
#
_entry.id   AF-F3FXT8-F1
#
_cell.length_a   1.000
_cell.length_b   1.000
_cell.length_c   1.000
_cell.angle_alpha   90.00
_cell.angle_beta   90.00
_cell.angle_gamma   90.00
#
_symmetry.space_group_name_H-M   'P 1'
#
loop_
_entity.id
_entity.type
_entity.pdbx_description
1 polymer ?
#
loop_
_entity_poly.entity_id
_entity_poly.type
_entity_poly.pdbx_seq_one_letter_code
_entity_poly.pdbx_strand_id
1 'polypeptide(L)' 'AGLDQVDDGSIEVAGQRLDLMNESQLANWRRTEIGLVFQQFNLIGSLKIADNLAFQARLAG' A
#
# COMPACT_ATOMS: atom_id res chain seq x y z
N ALA A 1 1.96 -4.43 6.42
CA ALA A 1 1.17 -4.26 5.18
C ALA A 1 1.67 -5.20 4.09
N GLY A 2 1.60 -6.54 4.26
CA GLY A 2 2.22 -7.47 3.30
C GLY A 2 3.66 -7.07 2.89
N LEU A 3 4.37 -6.42 3.81
CA LEU A 3 5.71 -5.86 3.64
C LEU A 3 6.78 -6.83 4.19
N ASP A 4 6.34 -7.83 4.95
CA ASP A 4 7.14 -8.95 5.42
C ASP A 4 6.52 -10.24 4.90
N GLN A 5 7.39 -11.23 4.64
CA GLN A 5 6.97 -12.60 4.39
C GLN A 5 6.49 -13.24 5.69
N VAL A 6 5.53 -14.15 5.54
CA VAL A 6 4.98 -14.89 6.68
C VAL A 6 5.99 -15.96 7.07
N ASP A 7 6.46 -15.93 8.33
CA ASP A 7 7.40 -16.94 8.82
C ASP A 7 6.73 -18.32 8.97
N ASP A 8 5.44 -18.34 9.36
CA ASP A 8 4.56 -19.52 9.37
C ASP A 8 3.07 -19.09 9.40
N GLY A 9 2.18 -19.96 8.92
CA GLY A 9 0.73 -19.71 8.83
C GLY A 9 0.27 -19.23 7.46
N SER A 10 -0.93 -18.65 7.40
CA SER A 10 -1.55 -18.21 6.15
C SER A 10 -2.19 -16.83 6.27
N ILE A 11 -2.12 -16.04 5.20
CA ILE A 11 -2.74 -14.72 5.14
C ILE A 11 -3.76 -14.72 4.01
N GLU A 12 -5.02 -14.47 4.36
CA GLU A 12 -6.11 -14.35 3.41
C GLU A 12 -6.76 -12.96 3.53
N VAL A 13 -6.90 -12.26 2.40
CA VAL A 13 -7.59 -10.97 2.33
C VAL A 13 -8.62 -11.04 1.21
N ALA A 14 -9.88 -10.74 1.53
CA ALA A 14 -10.99 -10.77 0.57
C ALA A 14 -11.09 -12.09 -0.25
N GLY A 15 -10.81 -13.24 0.39
CA GLY A 15 -10.82 -14.54 -0.28
C GLY A 15 -9.54 -14.90 -1.05
N GLN A 16 -8.52 -14.03 -1.04
CA GLN A 16 -7.25 -14.24 -1.75
C GLN A 16 -6.13 -14.60 -0.76
N ARG A 17 -5.48 -15.74 -0.99
CA ARG A 17 -4.32 -16.21 -0.22
C ARG A 17 -3.06 -15.48 -0.66
N LEU A 18 -2.62 -14.52 0.15
CA LEU A 18 -1.44 -13.70 -0.13
C LEU A 18 -0.14 -14.45 0.09
N ASP A 19 -0.12 -15.42 1.02
CA ASP A 19 1.05 -16.26 1.31
C ASP A 19 1.47 -17.17 0.14
N LEU A 20 0.59 -17.37 -0.84
CA LEU A 20 0.85 -18.14 -2.06
C LEU A 20 1.27 -17.26 -3.25
N MET A 21 1.23 -15.94 -3.10
CA MET A 21 1.57 -14.99 -4.16
C MET A 21 3.07 -14.76 -4.23
N ASN A 22 3.61 -14.69 -5.44
CA ASN A 22 4.99 -14.23 -5.64
C ASN A 22 5.09 -12.71 -5.48
N GLU A 23 6.32 -12.19 -5.43
CA GLU A 23 6.56 -10.78 -5.13
C GLU A 23 5.95 -9.82 -6.15
N SER A 24 5.94 -10.18 -7.43
CA SER A 24 5.29 -9.40 -8.49
C SER A 24 3.77 -9.34 -8.31
N GLN A 25 3.14 -10.45 -7.93
CA GLN A 25 1.71 -10.52 -7.62
C GLN A 25 1.37 -9.70 -6.38
N LEU A 26 2.17 -9.84 -5.32
CA LEU A 26 2.01 -9.03 -4.10
C LEU A 26 2.19 -7.55 -4.37
N ALA A 27 3.14 -7.15 -5.22
CA ALA A 27 3.35 -5.77 -5.60
C ALA A 27 2.15 -5.19 -6.35
N ASN A 28 1.56 -5.97 -7.27
CA ASN A 28 0.35 -5.55 -7.96
C ASN A 28 -0.85 -5.44 -7.01
N TRP A 29 -1.04 -6.43 -6.14
CA TRP A 29 -2.11 -6.43 -5.14
C TRP A 29 -2.00 -5.23 -4.17
N ARG A 30 -0.79 -4.91 -3.68
CA ARG A 30 -0.56 -3.70 -2.87
C ARG A 30 -0.94 -2.43 -3.59
N ARG A 31 -0.74 -2.35 -4.92
CA ARG A 31 -1.07 -1.16 -5.72
C ARG A 31 -2.58 -0.98 -5.90
N THR A 32 -3.35 -2.06 -6.01
CA THR A 32 -4.79 -1.97 -6.31
C THR A 32 -5.68 -2.05 -5.07
N GLU A 33 -5.27 -2.79 -4.05
CA GLU A 33 -6.14 -3.13 -2.91
C GLU A 33 -5.77 -2.40 -1.61
N ILE A 34 -4.58 -1.80 -1.49
CA ILE A 34 -4.13 -1.14 -0.26
C ILE A 34 -4.05 0.38 -0.42
N GLY A 35 -4.76 1.10 0.46
CA GLY A 35 -4.50 2.50 0.79
C GLY A 35 -3.76 2.62 2.13
N LEU A 36 -2.73 3.47 2.19
CA LEU A 36 -1.96 3.72 3.41
C LEU A 36 -2.31 5.08 4.00
N VAL A 37 -2.56 5.11 5.32
CA VAL A 37 -2.69 6.36 6.11
C VAL A 37 -1.70 6.28 7.26
N PHE A 38 -0.82 7.27 7.37
CA PHE A 38 0.21 7.34 8.41
C PHE A 38 -0.21 8.30 9.53
N GLN A 39 0.20 8.03 10.77
CA GLN A 39 -0.11 8.89 11.93
C GLN A 39 0.53 10.28 11.82
N GLN A 40 1.76 10.36 11.33
CA GLN A 40 2.34 11.63 10.93
C GLN A 40 1.94 11.88 9.48
N PHE A 41 1.12 12.91 9.26
CA PHE A 41 0.73 13.30 7.91
C PHE A 41 1.99 13.72 7.15
N ASN A 42 2.43 12.90 6.19
CA ASN A 42 3.53 13.20 5.26
C ASN A 42 3.14 14.31 4.26
N LEU A 43 2.56 15.40 4.79
CA LEU A 43 2.13 16.56 4.03
C LEU A 43 3.29 17.54 3.91
N ILE A 44 3.46 18.08 2.72
CA ILE A 44 4.37 19.17 2.46
C ILE A 44 3.64 20.44 2.89
N GLY A 45 4.08 21.05 4.00
CA GLY A 45 3.41 22.19 4.62
C GLY A 45 3.31 23.46 3.75
N SER A 46 4.10 23.54 2.67
CA SER A 46 4.05 24.64 1.70
C SER A 46 3.02 24.44 0.58
N LEU A 47 2.41 23.27 0.47
CA LEU A 47 1.45 22.94 -0.58
C LEU A 47 0.00 23.03 -0.07
N LYS A 48 -0.93 23.38 -0.97
CA LYS A 48 -2.37 23.25 -0.66
C LYS A 48 -2.72 21.77 -0.48
N ILE A 49 -3.84 21.50 0.20
CA ILE A 49 -4.32 20.12 0.42
C ILE A 49 -4.51 19.38 -0.91
N ALA A 50 -5.11 20.04 -1.92
CA ALA A 50 -5.28 19.45 -3.24
C ALA A 50 -3.95 19.12 -3.94
N ASP A 51 -2.94 19.98 -3.77
CA ASP A 51 -1.61 19.76 -4.35
C ASP A 51 -0.86 18.61 -3.64
N ASN A 52 -1.00 18.52 -2.31
CA ASN A 52 -0.50 17.38 -1.52
C ASN A 52 -1.14 16.06 -1.98
N LEU A 53 -2.46 16.04 -2.21
CA LEU A 53 -3.18 14.86 -2.67
C LEU A 53 -2.75 14.47 -4.09
N ALA A 54 -2.65 15.44 -5.01
CA ALA A 54 -2.23 15.19 -6.38
C ALA A 54 -0.76 14.72 -6.47
N PHE A 55 0.11 15.27 -5.63
CA PHE A 55 1.52 14.84 -5.53
C PHE A 55 1.65 13.39 -5.06
N GLN A 56 0.94 13.03 -3.98
CA GLN A 56 0.93 11.66 -3.48
C GLN A 56 0.30 10.68 -4.50
N ALA A 57 -0.77 11.08 -5.19
CA ALA A 57 -1.40 10.28 -6.23
C ALA A 57 -0.46 10.01 -7.42
N ARG A 58 0.43 10.95 -7.77
CA ARG A 58 1.45 10.76 -8.82
C ARG A 58 2.60 9.85 -8.40
N LEU A 59 2.93 9.80 -7.11
CA LEU A 59 3.96 8.89 -6.57
C LEU A 59 3.45 7.46 -6.41
N ALA A 60 2.13 7.28 -6.28
CA ALA A 60 1.50 5.97 -6.15
C ALA A 60 1.34 5.21 -7.49
N GLY A 61 1.61 5.86 -8.62
CA GLY A 61 1.62 5.28 -9.98
C GLY A 61 3.03 5.10 -10.52
#